data_AF-A0A9E6TFZ8-F1
#
_entry.id   AF-A0A9E6TFZ8-F1
#
_cell.length_a   1.000
_cell.length_b   1.000
_cell.length_c   1.000
_cell.angle_alpha   90.00
_cell.angle_beta   90.00
_cell.angle_gamma   90.00
#
_symmetry.space_group_name_H-M   'P 1'
#
loop_
_entity.id
_entity.type
_entity.pdbx_description
1 polymer ?
#
loop_
_entity_poly.entity_id
_entity_poly.type
_entity_poly.pdbx_seq_one_letter_code
_entity_poly.pdbx_strand_id
1 'polypeptide(L)'
;MSLTKRSLSLLALCSISCFSFAADVPGSQDLQIVPRLADAQIVDYRPAVELERIYPLGSIRKISGQLRFDGQVTARGQTTSVTYELPPEHSATEAFTAARQALQKQDAELLFWCQARDCGESSLWANEVFGNAKLYGSDEQQAYLLLRLAAPRDNTLVALYSITRGNRKAYLHVEQFEANAPLGELLPTSATLLRQLKSTGELDFPDRVDEPGEPWLRLISRSLNLDTTLRVTVSGPKAEAWRQALINQGVRAARMETGNLEGAGLRIHLLR
;
A
#
# COMPACT_ATOMS: atom_id res chain seq x y z
N MET A 1 -38.43 -64.39 -45.98
CA MET A 1 -39.13 -63.16 -45.53
C MET A 1 -39.26 -63.18 -44.01
N SER A 2 -38.35 -62.52 -43.29
CA SER A 2 -38.65 -61.37 -42.43
C SER A 2 -37.37 -60.97 -41.69
N LEU A 3 -37.10 -59.67 -41.73
CA LEU A 3 -35.91 -58.99 -41.24
C LEU A 3 -36.20 -58.36 -39.88
N THR A 4 -35.15 -58.24 -39.06
CA THR A 4 -34.90 -57.16 -38.08
C THR A 4 -35.78 -57.16 -36.81
N LYS A 5 -35.34 -56.72 -35.62
CA LYS A 5 -34.36 -55.70 -35.23
C LYS A 5 -33.68 -56.10 -33.91
N ARG A 6 -32.35 -56.01 -33.85
CA ARG A 6 -31.59 -55.90 -32.58
C ARG A 6 -31.63 -54.42 -32.17
N SER A 7 -32.20 -54.13 -31.00
CA SER A 7 -32.18 -52.78 -30.43
C SER A 7 -30.89 -52.62 -29.62
N LEU A 8 -29.91 -51.89 -30.16
CA LEU A 8 -28.78 -51.37 -29.39
C LEU A 8 -29.24 -50.09 -28.69
N SER A 9 -29.42 -50.14 -27.37
CA SER A 9 -29.57 -48.93 -26.56
C SER A 9 -28.18 -48.31 -26.34
N LEU A 10 -27.85 -47.27 -27.11
CA LEU A 10 -26.71 -46.40 -26.80
C LEU A 10 -27.05 -45.57 -25.55
N LEU A 11 -26.36 -45.82 -24.43
CA LEU A 11 -26.28 -44.89 -23.31
C LEU A 11 -25.40 -43.70 -23.72
N ALA A 12 -26.03 -42.54 -23.93
CA ALA A 12 -25.32 -41.28 -24.10
C ALA A 12 -24.77 -40.82 -22.75
N LEU A 13 -23.46 -41.00 -22.53
CA LEU A 13 -22.74 -40.36 -21.44
C LEU A 13 -22.65 -38.85 -21.76
N CYS A 14 -23.53 -38.06 -21.15
CA CYS A 14 -23.43 -36.61 -21.20
C CYS A 14 -22.34 -36.18 -20.20
N SER A 15 -21.12 -35.95 -20.70
CA SER A 15 -20.05 -35.32 -19.93
C SER A 15 -20.46 -33.87 -19.65
N ILE A 16 -21.06 -33.64 -18.47
CA ILE A 16 -21.26 -32.29 -17.94
C ILE A 16 -19.86 -31.79 -17.57
N SER A 17 -19.21 -31.10 -18.51
CA SER A 17 -18.03 -30.31 -18.23
C SER A 17 -18.44 -29.18 -17.30
N CYS A 18 -18.20 -29.32 -15.99
CA CYS A 18 -18.25 -28.19 -15.08
C CYS A 18 -17.24 -27.16 -15.60
N PHE A 19 -17.74 -26.08 -16.20
CA PHE A 19 -16.98 -24.84 -16.28
C PHE A 19 -16.76 -24.39 -14.84
N SER A 20 -15.62 -24.76 -14.26
CA SER A 20 -15.16 -24.19 -13.00
C SER A 20 -14.79 -22.74 -13.27
N PHE A 21 -15.79 -21.86 -13.18
CA PHE A 21 -15.50 -20.46 -12.89
C PHE A 21 -14.79 -20.47 -11.55
N ALA A 22 -13.54 -20.01 -11.53
CA ALA A 22 -12.86 -19.76 -10.29
C ALA A 22 -13.64 -18.63 -9.60
N ALA A 23 -14.39 -19.02 -8.58
CA ALA A 23 -15.26 -18.15 -7.82
C ALA A 23 -14.54 -17.72 -6.55
N ASP A 24 -14.96 -16.58 -6.01
CA ASP A 24 -14.52 -16.12 -4.70
C ASP A 24 -14.75 -17.19 -3.63
N VAL A 25 -13.88 -17.20 -2.61
CA VAL A 25 -14.09 -18.06 -1.46
C VAL A 25 -15.47 -17.79 -0.84
N PRO A 26 -16.29 -18.81 -0.53
CA PRO A 26 -17.64 -18.60 -0.04
C PRO A 26 -17.70 -17.69 1.21
N GLY A 27 -18.63 -16.74 1.21
CA GLY A 27 -18.83 -15.80 2.31
C GLY A 27 -17.84 -14.63 2.37
N SER A 28 -16.96 -14.48 1.38
CA SER A 28 -16.10 -13.31 1.27
C SER A 28 -16.82 -12.10 0.68
N GLN A 29 -16.28 -10.92 1.00
CA GLN A 29 -16.73 -9.64 0.46
C GLN A 29 -15.54 -8.70 0.30
N ASP A 30 -15.68 -7.74 -0.62
CA ASP A 30 -14.70 -6.67 -0.81
C ASP A 30 -14.70 -5.67 0.35
N LEU A 31 -13.56 -5.02 0.56
CA LEU A 31 -13.46 -3.85 1.44
C LEU A 31 -13.91 -2.60 0.68
N GLN A 32 -14.92 -1.91 1.19
CA GLN A 32 -15.51 -0.73 0.53
C GLN A 32 -14.53 0.44 0.32
N ILE A 33 -13.39 0.44 1.03
CA ILE A 33 -12.35 1.47 0.95
C ILE A 33 -11.50 1.39 -0.32
N VAL A 34 -11.44 0.24 -0.98
CA VAL A 34 -10.60 0.02 -2.17
C VAL A 34 -11.42 -0.71 -3.23
N PRO A 35 -11.59 -0.14 -4.43
CA PRO A 35 -12.26 -0.85 -5.51
C PRO A 35 -11.43 -2.07 -5.91
N ARG A 36 -12.10 -3.22 -6.04
CA ARG A 36 -11.50 -4.43 -6.59
C ARG A 36 -11.13 -4.21 -8.05
N LEU A 37 -9.96 -4.70 -8.44
CA LEU A 37 -9.54 -4.72 -9.84
C LEU A 37 -10.43 -5.68 -10.65
N ALA A 38 -10.75 -5.33 -11.89
CA ALA A 38 -11.54 -6.20 -12.78
C ALA A 38 -10.95 -7.61 -12.83
N ASP A 39 -11.83 -8.61 -12.77
CA ASP A 39 -11.53 -10.04 -12.87
C ASP A 39 -10.55 -10.63 -11.84
N ALA A 40 -10.05 -9.83 -10.89
CA ALA A 40 -9.36 -10.34 -9.70
C ALA A 40 -10.31 -11.23 -8.88
N GLN A 41 -9.81 -12.20 -8.12
CA GLN A 41 -10.59 -13.19 -7.37
C GLN A 41 -10.21 -13.21 -5.89
N ILE A 42 -11.19 -13.25 -4.98
CA ILE A 42 -10.91 -13.39 -3.55
C ILE A 42 -10.50 -14.83 -3.25
N VAL A 43 -9.22 -15.03 -2.93
CA VAL A 43 -8.61 -16.34 -2.63
C VAL A 43 -8.27 -16.53 -1.14
N ASP A 44 -8.45 -15.48 -0.35
CA ASP A 44 -8.37 -15.50 1.12
C ASP A 44 -9.24 -14.38 1.66
N TYR A 45 -10.09 -14.68 2.63
CA TYR A 45 -10.90 -13.69 3.32
C TYR A 45 -10.86 -13.98 4.81
N ARG A 46 -10.56 -12.96 5.61
CA ARG A 46 -10.61 -13.05 7.07
C ARG A 46 -11.59 -11.99 7.56
N PRO A 47 -12.76 -12.39 8.09
CA PRO A 47 -13.74 -11.45 8.61
C PRO A 47 -13.18 -10.68 9.81
N ALA A 48 -13.89 -9.61 10.18
CA ALA A 48 -13.54 -8.76 11.31
C ALA A 48 -13.27 -9.58 12.57
N VAL A 49 -12.05 -9.48 13.09
CA VAL A 49 -11.62 -10.06 14.34
C VAL A 49 -10.85 -9.03 15.15
N GLU A 50 -11.10 -9.01 16.46
CA GLU A 50 -10.39 -8.11 17.36
C GLU A 50 -9.05 -8.75 17.75
N LEU A 51 -7.96 -8.05 17.48
CA LEU A 51 -6.62 -8.49 17.85
C LEU A 51 -5.67 -7.29 17.99
N GLU A 52 -4.48 -7.57 18.48
CA GLU A 52 -3.38 -6.63 18.46
C GLU A 52 -2.62 -6.75 17.13
N ARG A 53 -2.51 -5.65 16.38
CA ARG A 53 -1.72 -5.57 15.14
C ARG A 53 -0.43 -4.83 15.39
N ILE A 54 0.62 -5.28 14.70
CA ILE A 54 1.91 -4.60 14.59
C ILE A 54 2.17 -4.38 13.09
N TYR A 55 2.22 -3.12 12.68
CA TYR A 55 2.56 -2.72 11.31
C TYR A 55 3.98 -2.16 11.25
N PRO A 56 4.92 -2.82 10.56
CA PRO A 56 6.28 -2.30 10.41
C PRO A 56 6.31 -0.98 9.63
N LEU A 57 7.09 -0.02 10.11
CA LEU A 57 7.42 1.25 9.45
C LEU A 57 8.88 1.26 8.97
N GLY A 58 9.32 0.14 8.39
CA GLY A 58 10.70 -0.05 7.95
C GLY A 58 10.90 -1.38 7.22
N SER A 59 12.08 -1.53 6.62
CA SER A 59 12.52 -2.81 6.06
C SER A 59 12.55 -3.87 7.15
N ILE A 60 12.01 -5.06 6.87
CA ILE A 60 11.97 -6.16 7.85
C ILE A 60 13.10 -7.16 7.61
N ARG A 61 13.68 -7.64 8.71
CA ARG A 61 14.71 -8.70 8.70
C ARG A 61 14.55 -9.57 9.93
N LYS A 62 15.06 -10.80 9.87
CA LYS A 62 15.08 -11.71 11.02
C LYS A 62 16.47 -11.73 11.65
N ILE A 63 16.58 -11.34 12.92
CA ILE A 63 17.83 -11.39 13.68
C ILE A 63 17.60 -12.24 14.92
N SER A 64 18.40 -13.31 15.07
CA SER A 64 18.31 -14.24 16.21
C SER A 64 16.89 -14.76 16.44
N GLY A 65 16.17 -15.09 15.37
CA GLY A 65 14.81 -15.62 15.43
C GLY A 65 13.71 -14.58 15.63
N GLN A 66 14.04 -13.30 15.79
CA GLN A 66 13.07 -12.22 16.00
C GLN A 66 12.97 -11.28 14.80
N LEU A 67 11.75 -10.85 14.48
CA LEU A 67 11.49 -9.84 13.47
C LEU A 67 12.03 -8.48 13.94
N ARG A 68 12.77 -7.79 13.07
CA ARG A 68 13.38 -6.48 13.32
C ARG A 68 13.06 -5.52 12.19
N PHE A 69 12.76 -4.28 12.57
CA PHE A 69 12.46 -3.15 11.70
C PHE A 69 12.71 -1.84 12.48
N ASP A 70 12.83 -0.72 11.77
CA ASP A 70 13.29 0.54 12.36
C ASP A 70 12.16 1.38 13.00
N GLY A 71 10.90 0.93 12.87
CA GLY A 71 9.72 1.52 13.51
C GLY A 71 8.50 0.64 13.35
N GLN A 72 7.45 0.87 14.14
CA GLN A 72 6.17 0.16 14.04
C GLN A 72 5.00 1.03 14.50
N VAL A 73 3.81 0.69 14.05
CA VAL A 73 2.55 1.07 14.71
C VAL A 73 1.99 -0.16 15.40
N THR A 74 1.67 -0.05 16.69
CA THR A 74 1.04 -1.12 17.47
C THR A 74 -0.25 -0.62 18.06
N ALA A 75 -1.34 -1.34 17.81
CA ALA A 75 -2.65 -1.00 18.33
C ALA A 75 -3.53 -2.25 18.41
N ARG A 76 -4.58 -2.18 19.24
CA ARG A 76 -5.63 -3.18 19.33
C ARG A 76 -6.90 -2.67 18.67
N GLY A 77 -7.58 -3.53 17.92
CA GLY A 77 -8.74 -3.14 17.14
C GLY A 77 -9.28 -4.25 16.26
N GLN A 78 -10.28 -3.90 15.46
CA GLN A 78 -10.92 -4.81 14.51
C GLN A 78 -10.11 -4.87 13.23
N THR A 79 -9.75 -6.09 12.80
CA THR A 79 -9.01 -6.33 11.56
C THR A 79 -9.85 -7.15 10.59
N THR A 80 -10.01 -6.67 9.36
CA THR A 80 -10.57 -7.46 8.24
C THR A 80 -9.55 -7.48 7.11
N SER A 81 -9.33 -8.65 6.49
CA SER A 81 -8.35 -8.77 5.40
C SER A 81 -8.90 -9.55 4.22
N VAL A 82 -8.54 -9.12 3.02
CA VAL A 82 -8.91 -9.75 1.75
C VAL A 82 -7.65 -9.94 0.92
N THR A 83 -7.47 -11.12 0.34
CA THR A 83 -6.40 -11.39 -0.61
C THR A 83 -6.98 -11.72 -1.97
N TYR A 84 -6.59 -10.93 -2.95
CA TYR A 84 -6.98 -11.06 -4.33
C TYR A 84 -5.90 -11.78 -5.12
N GLU A 85 -6.25 -12.84 -5.86
CA GLU A 85 -5.46 -13.33 -6.98
C GLU A 85 -5.81 -12.49 -8.20
N LEU A 86 -4.80 -11.90 -8.84
CA LEU A 86 -4.99 -11.05 -10.02
C LEU A 86 -5.01 -11.93 -11.28
N PRO A 87 -5.82 -11.56 -12.29
CA PRO A 87 -5.82 -12.31 -13.54
C PRO A 87 -4.50 -12.06 -14.29
N PRO A 88 -4.09 -12.96 -15.21
CA PRO A 88 -2.76 -12.93 -15.83
C PRO A 88 -2.40 -11.63 -16.57
N GLU A 89 -3.39 -10.89 -17.04
CA GLU A 89 -3.28 -9.60 -17.72
C GLU A 89 -2.90 -8.44 -16.79
N HIS A 90 -3.09 -8.59 -15.48
CA HIS A 90 -2.84 -7.55 -14.49
C HIS A 90 -1.63 -7.87 -13.62
N SER A 91 -0.78 -6.87 -13.40
CA SER A 91 0.43 -7.03 -12.57
C SER A 91 0.18 -6.67 -11.11
N ALA A 92 0.97 -7.23 -10.20
CA ALA A 92 0.97 -6.85 -8.78
C ALA A 92 1.18 -5.34 -8.58
N THR A 93 2.10 -4.74 -9.35
CA THR A 93 2.42 -3.31 -9.29
C THR A 93 1.28 -2.44 -9.78
N GLU A 94 0.55 -2.86 -10.81
CA GLU A 94 -0.64 -2.16 -11.32
C GLU A 94 -1.74 -2.15 -10.24
N ALA A 95 -2.07 -3.32 -9.70
CA ALA A 95 -3.10 -3.44 -8.66
C ALA A 95 -2.74 -2.63 -7.41
N PHE A 96 -1.47 -2.68 -6.97
CA PHE A 96 -0.96 -1.88 -5.86
C PHE A 96 -1.09 -0.38 -6.14
N THR A 97 -0.74 0.06 -7.35
CA THR A 97 -0.81 1.48 -7.74
C THR A 97 -2.25 1.96 -7.77
N ALA A 98 -3.16 1.18 -8.35
CA ALA A 98 -4.59 1.48 -8.39
C ALA A 98 -5.18 1.59 -6.97
N ALA A 99 -4.88 0.62 -6.10
CA ALA A 99 -5.34 0.62 -4.71
C ALA A 99 -4.80 1.81 -3.92
N ARG A 100 -3.49 2.10 -4.03
CA ARG A 100 -2.88 3.29 -3.41
C ARG A 100 -3.55 4.57 -3.89
N GLN A 101 -3.73 4.75 -5.20
CA GLN A 101 -4.34 5.95 -5.76
C GLN A 101 -5.81 6.10 -5.32
N ALA A 102 -6.55 5.00 -5.23
CA ALA A 102 -7.93 5.02 -4.73
C ALA A 102 -8.02 5.47 -3.26
N LEU A 103 -7.06 5.10 -2.42
CA LEU A 103 -6.98 5.55 -1.04
C LEU A 103 -6.50 7.00 -0.93
N GLN A 104 -5.50 7.41 -1.72
CA GLN A 104 -5.03 8.79 -1.73
C GLN A 104 -6.08 9.78 -2.24
N LYS A 105 -6.98 9.37 -3.16
CA LYS A 105 -8.15 10.17 -3.56
C LYS A 105 -9.17 10.37 -2.43
N GLN A 106 -9.06 9.61 -1.34
CA GLN A 106 -9.82 9.77 -0.10
C GLN A 106 -8.97 10.45 0.99
N ASP A 107 -7.94 11.19 0.59
CA ASP A 107 -7.01 11.93 1.44
C ASP A 107 -6.26 11.06 2.48
N ALA A 108 -6.13 9.76 2.22
CA ALA A 108 -5.38 8.87 3.11
C ALA A 108 -3.88 9.23 3.13
N GLU A 109 -3.33 9.38 4.33
CA GLU A 109 -1.92 9.70 4.57
C GLU A 109 -1.06 8.43 4.47
N LEU A 110 0.04 8.50 3.73
CA LEU A 110 0.99 7.39 3.62
C LEU A 110 1.95 7.41 4.83
N LEU A 111 1.97 6.34 5.61
CA LEU A 111 2.88 6.22 6.75
C LEU A 111 4.20 5.54 6.35
N PHE A 112 4.11 4.41 5.64
CA PHE A 112 5.28 3.67 5.18
C PHE A 112 5.08 3.08 3.80
N TRP A 113 6.05 3.30 2.89
CA TRP A 113 6.04 2.73 1.55
C TRP A 113 7.41 2.15 1.16
N CYS A 114 7.47 0.85 0.91
CA CYS A 114 8.62 0.17 0.33
C CYS A 114 8.24 -0.61 -0.94
N GLN A 115 9.24 -0.90 -1.77
CA GLN A 115 9.09 -1.71 -2.97
C GLN A 115 10.35 -2.53 -3.20
N ALA A 116 10.19 -3.70 -3.81
CA ALA A 116 11.28 -4.61 -4.09
C ALA A 116 12.07 -4.93 -2.79
N ARG A 117 13.39 -5.02 -2.89
CA ARG A 117 14.27 -5.36 -1.75
C ARG A 117 14.26 -4.34 -0.62
N ASP A 118 13.79 -3.11 -0.85
CA ASP A 118 13.68 -2.10 0.22
C ASP A 118 12.73 -2.56 1.34
N CYS A 119 11.80 -3.47 1.03
CA CYS A 119 10.89 -4.07 2.00
C CYS A 119 11.54 -5.11 2.91
N GLY A 120 12.70 -5.67 2.52
CA GLY A 120 13.27 -6.85 3.15
C GLY A 120 12.71 -8.15 2.58
N GLU A 121 12.74 -9.23 3.37
CA GLU A 121 12.36 -10.57 2.90
C GLU A 121 10.84 -10.74 2.81
N SER A 122 10.33 -11.05 1.61
CA SER A 122 8.89 -11.28 1.36
C SER A 122 8.31 -12.46 2.16
N SER A 123 9.16 -13.43 2.53
CA SER A 123 8.80 -14.56 3.38
C SER A 123 8.39 -14.11 4.78
N LEU A 124 9.01 -13.06 5.32
CA LEU A 124 8.68 -12.51 6.64
C LEU A 124 7.38 -11.72 6.58
N TRP A 125 7.14 -10.96 5.51
CA TRP A 125 5.87 -10.27 5.29
C TRP A 125 4.72 -11.27 5.22
N ALA A 126 4.88 -12.30 4.39
CA ALA A 126 3.89 -13.34 4.19
C ALA A 126 3.56 -14.09 5.48
N ASN A 127 4.58 -14.53 6.23
CA ASN A 127 4.37 -15.46 7.34
C ASN A 127 4.23 -14.76 8.71
N GLU A 128 4.98 -13.70 8.97
CA GLU A 128 5.07 -13.08 10.30
C GLU A 128 4.21 -11.81 10.42
N VAL A 129 3.97 -11.08 9.32
CA VAL A 129 3.15 -9.86 9.33
C VAL A 129 1.68 -10.16 8.97
N PHE A 130 1.44 -10.89 7.88
CA PHE A 130 0.09 -11.17 7.38
C PHE A 130 -0.38 -12.60 7.65
N GLY A 131 0.53 -13.53 7.97
CA GLY A 131 0.20 -14.94 8.20
C GLY A 131 -0.50 -15.62 7.01
N ASN A 132 -0.18 -15.24 5.77
CA ASN A 132 -0.73 -15.80 4.54
C ASN A 132 0.39 -16.21 3.57
N ALA A 133 0.66 -17.51 3.47
CA ALA A 133 1.72 -18.06 2.63
C ALA A 133 1.50 -17.82 1.11
N LYS A 134 0.29 -17.46 0.66
CA LYS A 134 0.06 -17.02 -0.73
C LYS A 134 0.85 -15.74 -1.05
N LEU A 135 1.22 -14.97 -0.03
CA LEU A 135 1.92 -13.71 -0.16
C LEU A 135 3.46 -13.85 -0.27
N TYR A 136 3.97 -15.08 -0.28
CA TYR A 136 5.40 -15.34 -0.46
C TYR A 136 5.76 -15.48 -1.94
N GLY A 137 6.71 -14.66 -2.40
CA GLY A 137 7.15 -14.59 -3.79
C GLY A 137 8.57 -14.05 -3.95
N SER A 138 8.82 -13.32 -5.04
CA SER A 138 10.12 -12.69 -5.30
C SER A 138 10.25 -11.39 -4.51
N ASP A 139 11.35 -11.21 -3.78
CA ASP A 139 11.63 -9.97 -3.06
C ASP A 139 11.73 -8.75 -4.00
N GLU A 140 12.06 -8.97 -5.28
CA GLU A 140 12.11 -7.92 -6.31
C GLU A 140 10.73 -7.51 -6.83
N GLN A 141 9.71 -8.35 -6.60
CA GLN A 141 8.35 -8.15 -7.13
C GLN A 141 7.32 -7.98 -6.00
N GLN A 142 7.75 -7.43 -4.87
CA GLN A 142 6.89 -7.09 -3.75
C GLN A 142 6.72 -5.57 -3.63
N ALA A 143 5.62 -5.14 -3.01
CA ALA A 143 5.45 -3.78 -2.51
C ALA A 143 4.56 -3.79 -1.28
N TYR A 144 4.87 -2.93 -0.31
CA TYR A 144 4.09 -2.75 0.90
C TYR A 144 3.80 -1.26 1.10
N LEU A 145 2.56 -0.96 1.51
CA LEU A 145 2.16 0.37 1.91
C LEU A 145 1.27 0.31 3.15
N LEU A 146 1.58 1.13 4.14
CA LEU A 146 0.70 1.44 5.26
C LEU A 146 0.15 2.85 5.08
N LEU A 147 -1.17 2.99 5.15
CA LEU A 147 -1.87 4.28 5.13
C LEU A 147 -2.71 4.47 6.38
N ARG A 148 -2.95 5.72 6.74
CA ARG A 148 -3.99 6.15 7.68
C ARG A 148 -5.09 6.84 6.87
N LEU A 149 -6.36 6.48 7.09
CA LEU A 149 -7.46 7.18 6.42
C LEU A 149 -7.59 8.62 6.95
N ALA A 150 -8.15 9.52 6.15
CA ALA A 150 -8.47 10.87 6.62
C ALA A 150 -9.64 10.87 7.63
N ALA A 151 -9.74 11.94 8.40
CA ALA A 151 -10.89 12.20 9.27
C ALA A 151 -12.21 12.14 8.44
N PRO A 152 -13.30 11.60 8.99
CA PRO A 152 -13.50 11.15 10.37
C PRO A 152 -13.07 9.69 10.65
N ARG A 153 -12.41 9.01 9.70
CA ARG A 153 -11.96 7.62 9.84
C ARG A 153 -10.48 7.51 10.19
N ASP A 154 -9.90 8.54 10.77
CA ASP A 154 -8.47 8.64 11.04
C ASP A 154 -7.97 7.69 12.13
N ASN A 155 -8.87 6.94 12.77
CA ASN A 155 -8.51 5.78 13.59
C ASN A 155 -8.39 4.46 12.81
N THR A 156 -8.46 4.52 11.47
CA THR A 156 -8.35 3.37 10.58
C THR A 156 -7.01 3.38 9.84
N LEU A 157 -6.30 2.25 9.92
CA LEU A 157 -5.13 1.95 9.10
C LEU A 157 -5.52 1.00 7.97
N VAL A 158 -4.84 1.16 6.83
CA VAL A 158 -4.96 0.26 5.67
C VAL A 158 -3.58 -0.21 5.28
N ALA A 159 -3.37 -1.52 5.30
CA ALA A 159 -2.15 -2.16 4.82
C ALA A 159 -2.41 -2.78 3.45
N LEU A 160 -1.63 -2.33 2.45
CA LEU A 160 -1.57 -2.93 1.13
C LEU A 160 -0.28 -3.74 1.00
N TYR A 161 -0.38 -4.97 0.53
CA TYR A 161 0.79 -5.76 0.16
C TYR A 161 0.55 -6.46 -1.17
N SER A 162 1.40 -6.19 -2.16
CA SER A 162 1.33 -6.84 -3.46
C SER A 162 2.56 -7.69 -3.70
N ILE A 163 2.39 -8.83 -4.37
CA ILE A 163 3.50 -9.74 -4.68
C ILE A 163 3.26 -10.48 -5.98
N THR A 164 4.32 -10.69 -6.76
CA THR A 164 4.35 -11.71 -7.82
C THR A 164 5.15 -12.92 -7.33
N ARG A 165 4.52 -14.09 -7.37
CA ARG A 165 5.14 -15.37 -6.98
C ARG A 165 6.01 -15.92 -8.09
N GLY A 166 6.91 -16.86 -7.76
CA GLY A 166 7.77 -17.54 -8.73
C GLY A 166 7.01 -18.31 -9.82
N ASN A 167 5.74 -18.67 -9.59
CA ASN A 167 4.86 -19.28 -10.59
C ASN A 167 4.10 -18.25 -11.44
N ARG A 168 4.48 -16.97 -11.39
CA ARG A 168 3.88 -15.81 -12.07
C ARG A 168 2.47 -15.40 -11.60
N LYS A 169 1.90 -16.07 -10.60
CA LYS A 169 0.66 -15.60 -9.99
C LYS A 169 0.92 -14.31 -9.20
N ALA A 170 0.09 -13.31 -9.43
CA ALA A 170 0.18 -12.02 -8.76
C ALA A 170 -0.97 -11.88 -7.76
N TYR A 171 -0.68 -11.27 -6.61
CA TYR A 171 -1.63 -11.09 -5.53
C TYR A 171 -1.61 -9.65 -5.02
N LEU A 172 -2.78 -9.18 -4.60
CA LEU A 172 -2.94 -7.99 -3.79
C LEU A 172 -3.63 -8.37 -2.48
N HIS A 173 -2.98 -8.11 -1.37
CA HIS A 173 -3.55 -8.20 -0.03
C HIS A 173 -3.94 -6.81 0.45
N VAL A 174 -5.16 -6.70 0.97
CA VAL A 174 -5.68 -5.48 1.59
C VAL A 174 -6.18 -5.84 2.98
N GLU A 175 -5.63 -5.17 3.99
CA GLU A 175 -6.07 -5.31 5.37
C GLU A 175 -6.52 -3.96 5.91
N GLN A 176 -7.76 -3.90 6.39
CA GLN A 176 -8.33 -2.74 7.07
C GLN A 176 -8.30 -3.01 8.57
N PHE A 177 -7.75 -2.08 9.33
CA PHE A 177 -7.66 -2.14 10.78
C PHE A 177 -8.26 -0.89 11.40
N GLU A 178 -9.28 -1.06 12.23
CA GLU A 178 -9.94 0.01 12.97
C GLU A 178 -9.55 -0.09 14.44
N ALA A 179 -8.77 0.88 14.93
CA ALA A 179 -8.27 0.86 16.30
C ALA A 179 -9.40 1.15 17.31
N ASN A 180 -9.33 0.51 18.48
CA ASN A 180 -10.29 0.74 19.57
C ASN A 180 -10.01 2.04 20.36
N ALA A 181 -8.84 2.64 20.16
CA ALA A 181 -8.41 3.87 20.82
C ALA A 181 -7.67 4.77 19.80
N PRO A 182 -7.63 6.10 20.02
CA PRO A 182 -6.95 7.02 19.12
C PRO A 182 -5.49 6.61 18.86
N LEU A 183 -5.11 6.53 17.59
CA LEU A 183 -3.76 6.16 17.14
C LEU A 183 -2.69 7.22 17.48
N GLY A 184 -3.09 8.42 17.90
CA GLY A 184 -2.19 9.52 18.19
C GLY A 184 -1.57 10.15 16.93
N GLU A 185 -0.41 10.79 17.10
CA GLU A 185 0.36 11.31 15.97
C GLU A 185 1.16 10.17 15.32
N LEU A 186 0.89 9.92 14.04
CA LEU A 186 1.64 9.00 13.21
C LEU A 186 2.30 9.81 12.10
N LEU A 187 3.59 9.59 11.88
CA LEU A 187 4.36 10.33 10.88
C LEU A 187 4.83 9.39 9.77
N PRO A 188 4.91 9.88 8.52
CA PRO A 188 5.60 9.16 7.46
C PRO A 188 7.09 8.96 7.77
N THR A 189 7.71 8.02 7.06
CA THR A 189 9.18 8.03 6.97
C THR A 189 9.66 9.02 5.90
N SER A 190 10.88 9.55 6.04
CA SER A 190 11.49 10.37 4.99
C SER A 190 11.61 9.64 3.64
N ALA A 191 11.82 8.32 3.66
CA ALA A 191 11.85 7.50 2.45
C ALA A 191 10.46 7.38 1.80
N THR A 192 9.39 7.29 2.62
CA THR A 192 8.00 7.33 2.15
C THR A 192 7.73 8.62 1.41
N LEU A 193 8.07 9.77 2.00
CA LEU A 193 7.90 11.07 1.35
C LEU A 193 8.66 11.18 0.03
N LEU A 194 9.93 10.74 0.00
CA LEU A 194 10.72 10.77 -1.23
C LEU A 194 10.05 9.93 -2.32
N ARG A 195 9.57 8.73 -1.96
CA ARG A 195 8.92 7.82 -2.92
C ARG A 195 7.59 8.37 -3.41
N GLN A 196 6.80 8.96 -2.52
CA GLN A 196 5.57 9.66 -2.90
C GLN A 196 5.88 10.80 -3.87
N LEU A 197 6.82 11.69 -3.53
CA LEU A 197 7.24 12.80 -4.39
C LEU A 197 7.67 12.33 -5.78
N LYS A 198 8.48 11.27 -5.87
CA LYS A 198 8.89 10.67 -7.15
C LYS A 198 7.73 10.05 -7.93
N SER A 199 6.73 9.50 -7.24
CA SER A 199 5.61 8.82 -7.87
C SER A 199 4.50 9.76 -8.34
N THR A 200 4.20 10.81 -7.58
CA THR A 200 3.09 11.74 -7.86
C THR A 200 3.58 13.03 -8.49
N GLY A 201 4.85 13.38 -8.29
CA GLY A 201 5.41 14.68 -8.65
C GLY A 201 5.23 15.75 -7.57
N GLU A 202 4.48 15.45 -6.51
CA GLU A 202 4.12 16.42 -5.48
C GLU A 202 3.95 15.81 -4.09
N LEU A 203 4.16 16.64 -3.06
CA LEU A 203 3.73 16.42 -1.69
C LEU A 203 2.85 17.59 -1.28
N ASP A 204 1.67 17.29 -0.75
CA ASP A 204 0.71 18.30 -0.28
C ASP A 204 0.48 18.11 1.22
N PHE A 205 0.66 19.19 1.99
CA PHE A 205 0.49 19.21 3.44
C PHE A 205 -0.47 20.34 3.83
N PRO A 206 -1.79 20.16 3.62
CA PRO A 206 -2.78 21.22 3.76
C PRO A 206 -2.85 21.79 5.18
N ASP A 207 -2.60 20.97 6.20
CA ASP A 207 -2.64 21.36 7.62
C ASP A 207 -1.35 22.06 8.09
N ARG A 208 -0.33 22.19 7.23
CA ARG A 208 0.94 22.83 7.57
C ARG A 208 0.93 24.31 7.21
N VAL A 209 0.04 25.06 7.88
CA VAL A 209 -0.14 26.51 7.72
C VAL A 209 0.82 27.33 8.60
N ASP A 210 1.33 26.73 9.66
CA ASP A 210 2.19 27.37 10.65
C ASP A 210 3.66 27.49 10.19
N GLU A 211 4.47 28.17 11.00
CA GLU A 211 5.91 28.28 10.79
C GLU A 211 6.59 26.89 10.74
N PRO A 212 7.68 26.74 9.96
CA PRO A 212 8.40 25.46 9.86
C PRO A 212 8.90 24.99 11.23
N GLY A 213 8.44 23.82 11.65
CA GLY A 213 8.75 23.24 12.96
C GLY A 213 9.09 21.76 12.91
N GLU A 214 9.68 21.26 14.00
CA GLU A 214 9.83 19.82 14.23
C GLU A 214 8.45 19.19 14.49
N PRO A 215 8.24 17.91 14.13
CA PRO A 215 9.18 16.99 13.48
C PRO A 215 9.23 17.12 11.94
N TRP A 216 8.30 17.85 11.35
CA TRP A 216 8.10 17.92 9.90
C TRP A 216 9.27 18.53 9.14
N LEU A 217 9.91 19.56 9.69
CA LEU A 217 11.08 20.18 9.10
C LEU A 217 12.22 19.17 8.88
N ARG A 218 12.52 18.34 9.90
CA ARG A 218 13.54 17.28 9.80
C ARG A 218 13.13 16.18 8.82
N LEU A 219 11.86 15.82 8.84
CA LEU A 219 11.32 14.73 8.02
C LEU A 219 11.41 15.09 6.52
N ILE A 220 11.03 16.31 6.16
CA ILE A 220 11.11 16.84 4.78
C ILE A 220 12.56 17.07 4.38
N SER A 221 13.41 17.65 5.25
CA SER A 221 14.82 17.88 4.91
C SER A 221 15.57 16.58 4.64
N ARG A 222 15.35 15.55 5.46
CA ARG A 222 15.90 14.20 5.23
C ARG A 222 15.36 13.59 3.95
N SER A 223 14.07 13.72 3.65
CA SER A 223 13.47 13.23 2.40
C SER A 223 14.17 13.82 1.18
N LEU A 224 14.35 15.14 1.13
CA LEU A 224 15.05 15.82 0.03
C LEU A 224 16.55 15.49 -0.06
N ASN A 225 17.18 15.10 1.06
CA ASN A 225 18.59 14.71 1.09
C ASN A 225 18.84 13.23 0.78
N LEU A 226 17.80 12.38 0.78
CA LEU A 226 17.91 10.98 0.34
C LEU A 226 18.17 10.87 -1.17
N ASP A 227 17.75 11.86 -1.96
CA ASP A 227 18.12 11.98 -3.37
C ASP A 227 18.52 13.42 -3.69
N THR A 228 19.83 13.67 -3.73
CA THR A 228 20.37 15.02 -3.94
C THR A 228 20.25 15.53 -5.37
N THR A 229 19.77 14.72 -6.31
CA THR A 229 19.60 15.09 -7.73
C THR A 229 18.28 15.81 -7.98
N LEU A 230 17.30 15.63 -7.09
CA LEU A 230 15.98 16.25 -7.24
C LEU A 230 16.05 17.76 -6.99
N ARG A 231 15.34 18.51 -7.83
CA ARG A 231 15.02 19.93 -7.64
C ARG A 231 13.53 20.05 -7.38
N VAL A 232 13.15 20.97 -6.50
CA VAL A 232 11.76 21.15 -6.07
C VAL A 232 11.35 22.62 -6.03
N THR A 233 10.06 22.84 -6.24
CA THR A 233 9.39 24.11 -5.92
C THR A 233 8.71 23.96 -4.57
N VAL A 234 8.95 24.90 -3.66
CA VAL A 234 8.27 25.05 -2.37
C VAL A 234 7.21 26.13 -2.52
N SER A 235 5.95 25.78 -2.30
CA SER A 235 4.80 26.69 -2.47
C SER A 235 3.95 26.76 -1.21
N GLY A 236 3.11 27.79 -1.13
CA GLY A 236 2.19 28.04 -0.02
C GLY A 236 2.48 29.35 0.74
N PRO A 237 1.63 29.72 1.71
CA PRO A 237 1.69 31.02 2.39
C PRO A 237 3.02 31.33 3.09
N LYS A 238 3.75 30.29 3.50
CA LYS A 238 5.03 30.38 4.22
C LYS A 238 6.19 29.77 3.43
N ALA A 239 6.09 29.73 2.09
CA ALA A 239 7.06 29.06 1.22
C ALA A 239 8.51 29.48 1.45
N GLU A 240 8.79 30.79 1.55
CA GLU A 240 10.16 31.28 1.79
C GLU A 240 10.69 30.92 3.18
N ALA A 241 9.82 30.96 4.21
CA ALA A 241 10.19 30.52 5.55
C ALA A 241 10.56 29.03 5.56
N TRP A 242 9.75 28.18 4.90
CA TRP A 242 10.03 26.76 4.72
C TRP A 242 11.32 26.52 3.94
N ARG A 243 11.53 27.23 2.83
CA ARG A 243 12.76 27.14 2.04
C ARG A 243 13.99 27.49 2.88
N GLN A 244 13.96 28.59 3.63
CA GLN A 244 15.08 29.00 4.49
C GLN A 244 15.33 28.00 5.61
N ALA A 245 14.28 27.48 6.25
CA ALA A 245 14.40 26.46 7.29
C ALA A 245 15.01 25.16 6.74
N LEU A 246 14.62 24.73 5.53
CA LEU A 246 15.19 23.56 4.86
C LEU A 246 16.67 23.77 4.48
N ILE A 247 17.05 24.98 4.06
CA ILE A 247 18.46 25.36 3.82
C ILE A 247 19.27 25.23 5.11
N ASN A 248 18.75 25.75 6.23
CA ASN A 248 19.40 25.68 7.53
C ASN A 248 19.54 24.22 8.02
N GLN A 249 18.69 23.31 7.54
CA GLN A 249 18.76 21.86 7.78
C GLN A 249 19.65 21.11 6.77
N GLY A 250 20.38 21.82 5.91
CA GLY A 250 21.37 21.27 4.99
C GLY A 250 20.86 20.89 3.60
N VAL A 251 19.62 21.23 3.23
CA VAL A 251 19.15 21.07 1.84
C VAL A 251 19.77 22.19 0.98
N ARG A 252 20.46 21.85 -0.11
CA ARG A 252 21.16 22.84 -0.94
C ARG A 252 20.17 23.85 -1.56
N ALA A 253 20.43 25.15 -1.35
CA ALA A 253 19.57 26.23 -1.84
C ALA A 253 19.31 26.20 -3.36
N ALA A 254 20.31 25.81 -4.17
CA ALA A 254 20.20 25.68 -5.62
C ALA A 254 19.20 24.60 -6.09
N ARG A 255 18.72 23.74 -5.18
CA ARG A 255 17.75 22.68 -5.46
C ARG A 255 16.31 23.11 -5.15
N MET A 256 16.11 24.29 -4.60
CA MET A 256 14.80 24.74 -4.12
C MET A 256 14.48 26.13 -4.64
N GLU A 257 13.35 26.23 -5.31
CA GLU A 257 12.74 27.49 -5.75
C GLU A 257 11.44 27.71 -4.99
N THR A 258 11.01 28.96 -4.82
CA THR A 258 9.68 29.26 -4.28
C THR A 258 8.68 29.43 -5.41
N GLY A 259 7.52 28.79 -5.31
CA GLY A 259 6.43 28.90 -6.26
C GLY A 259 5.31 29.85 -5.82
N ASN A 260 4.23 29.89 -6.60
CA ASN A 260 3.06 30.72 -6.33
C ASN A 260 2.32 30.31 -5.04
N LEU A 261 1.54 31.25 -4.50
CA LEU A 261 0.76 31.15 -3.25
C LEU A 261 -0.53 30.30 -3.37
N GLU A 262 -0.68 29.45 -4.39
CA GLU A 262 -1.94 28.73 -4.59
C GLU A 262 -2.03 27.46 -3.72
N GLY A 263 -2.96 27.48 -2.77
CA GLY A 263 -3.28 26.36 -1.88
C GLY A 263 -3.15 26.71 -0.39
N ALA A 264 -3.80 25.91 0.46
CA ALA A 264 -3.59 25.95 1.90
C ALA A 264 -2.34 25.14 2.28
N GLY A 265 -1.60 25.58 3.29
CA GLY A 265 -0.48 24.83 3.85
C GLY A 265 0.80 24.85 3.01
N LEU A 266 1.58 23.77 3.12
CA LEU A 266 2.87 23.59 2.44
C LEU A 266 2.72 22.62 1.28
N ARG A 267 3.22 23.01 0.10
CA ARG A 267 3.30 22.13 -1.07
C ARG A 267 4.71 22.05 -1.63
N ILE A 268 5.15 20.85 -1.99
CA ILE A 268 6.46 20.60 -2.60
C ILE A 268 6.25 19.88 -3.92
N HIS A 269 6.71 20.49 -5.03
CA HIS A 269 6.59 19.95 -6.38
C HIS A 269 7.95 19.61 -6.96
N LEU A 270 8.06 18.53 -7.72
CA LEU A 270 9.26 18.26 -8.52
C LEU A 270 9.39 19.25 -9.67
N LEU A 271 10.56 19.88 -9.77
CA LEU A 271 10.96 20.62 -10.96
C LEU A 271 11.46 19.62 -12.01
N ARG A 272 10.74 19.54 -13.13
CA ARG A 272 11.13 18.71 -14.29
C ARG A 272 12.14 19.44 -15.17
#